data_AF-A0A7H1QDR6-F1
#
_entry.id   AF-A0A7H1QDR6-F1
#
_cell.length_a   1.000
_cell.length_b   1.000
_cell.length_c   1.000
_cell.angle_alpha   90.00
_cell.angle_beta   90.00
_cell.angle_gamma   90.00
#
_symmetry.space_group_name_H-M   'P 1'
#
loop_
_entity.id
_entity.type
_entity.pdbx_description
1 polymer ?
#
loop_
_entity_poly.entity_id
_entity_poly.type
_entity_poly.pdbx_seq_one_letter_code
_entity_poly.pdbx_strand_id
1 'polypeptide(L)'
;MLLTYEQVRAYELPATEGKRGDPRWPAFADRYGFDPRRPVQWEVEALEPAELQRLVLAAVDPYIDGDVLARQVAREEQQRRALEEFVGRWGAASEGPA
;
A
#
# COMPACT_ATOMS: atom_id res chain seq x y z
N MET A 1 13.32 6.71 -1.26
CA MET A 1 13.35 5.51 -2.13
C MET A 1 13.54 6.01 -3.56
N LEU A 2 14.56 5.55 -4.28
CA LEU A 2 14.87 6.01 -5.65
C LEU A 2 14.49 4.90 -6.64
N LEU A 3 13.70 5.20 -7.68
CA LEU A 3 13.41 4.23 -8.74
C LEU A 3 14.65 3.93 -9.57
N THR A 4 14.83 2.68 -9.97
CA THR A 4 15.83 2.31 -10.98
C THR A 4 15.28 2.56 -12.39
N TYR A 5 16.18 2.73 -13.37
CA TYR A 5 15.77 2.86 -14.78
C TYR A 5 15.04 1.62 -15.29
N GLU A 6 15.43 0.43 -14.82
CA GLU A 6 14.76 -0.83 -15.14
C GLU A 6 13.32 -0.84 -14.61
N GLN A 7 13.07 -0.34 -13.41
CA GLN A 7 11.72 -0.22 -12.85
C GLN A 7 10.86 0.76 -13.67
N VAL A 8 11.42 1.91 -14.07
CA VAL A 8 10.74 2.87 -14.95
C VAL A 8 10.30 2.21 -16.26
N ARG A 9 11.19 1.40 -16.86
CA ARG A 9 10.92 0.67 -18.11
C ARG A 9 9.90 -0.45 -17.91
N ALA A 10 9.99 -1.22 -16.83
CA ALA A 10 9.13 -2.36 -16.56
C ALA A 10 7.68 -1.95 -16.27
N TYR A 11 7.49 -0.82 -15.59
CA TYR A 11 6.17 -0.29 -15.23
C TYR A 11 5.68 0.84 -16.13
N GLU A 12 6.38 1.09 -17.25
CA GLU A 12 6.05 2.13 -18.25
C GLU A 12 5.69 3.48 -17.62
N LEU A 13 6.49 3.90 -16.62
CA LEU A 13 6.13 5.06 -15.82
C LEU A 13 6.15 6.34 -16.67
N PRO A 14 5.10 7.17 -16.58
CA PRO A 14 5.03 8.40 -17.37
C PRO A 14 6.14 9.35 -16.95
N ALA A 15 6.89 9.84 -17.94
CA ALA A 15 7.93 10.84 -17.74
C ALA A 15 7.34 12.25 -17.79
N THR A 16 7.84 13.14 -16.94
CA THR A 16 7.56 14.59 -16.98
C THR A 16 8.79 15.36 -17.45
N GLU A 17 8.61 16.63 -17.82
CA GLU A 17 9.75 17.48 -18.23
C GLU A 17 10.71 17.67 -17.05
N GLY A 18 11.97 17.34 -17.26
CA GLY A 18 13.03 17.45 -16.25
C GLY A 18 13.59 18.86 -16.15
N LYS A 19 14.40 19.09 -15.11
CA LYS A 19 15.06 20.38 -14.89
C LYS A 19 15.93 20.79 -16.08
N ARG A 20 15.57 21.91 -16.73
CA ARG A 20 16.40 22.52 -17.77
C ARG A 20 17.73 22.99 -17.19
N GLY A 21 18.82 22.57 -17.83
CA GLY A 21 20.19 22.93 -17.43
C GLY A 21 20.78 22.10 -16.29
N ASP A 22 20.21 20.93 -15.94
CA ASP A 22 20.89 20.02 -15.01
C ASP A 22 22.24 19.55 -15.63
N PRO A 23 23.40 19.85 -15.00
CA PRO A 23 24.69 19.47 -15.55
C PRO A 23 24.91 17.95 -15.60
N ARG A 24 24.11 17.17 -14.87
CA ARG A 24 24.17 15.70 -14.86
C ARG A 24 23.37 15.07 -16.00
N TRP A 25 22.45 15.82 -16.61
CA TRP A 25 21.55 15.32 -17.65
C TRP A 25 22.27 14.75 -18.87
N PRO A 26 23.29 15.41 -19.47
CA PRO A 26 23.94 14.89 -20.67
C PRO A 26 24.53 13.48 -20.49
N ALA A 27 25.20 13.23 -19.36
CA ALA A 27 25.77 11.91 -19.06
C ALA A 27 24.70 10.85 -18.80
N PHE A 28 23.57 11.24 -18.19
CA PHE A 28 22.44 10.34 -17.99
C PHE A 28 21.74 10.01 -19.31
N ALA A 29 21.53 11.01 -20.17
CA ALA A 29 20.89 10.83 -21.47
C ALA A 29 21.68 9.90 -22.37
N ASP A 30 23.00 10.06 -22.41
CA ASP A 30 23.91 9.17 -23.13
C ASP A 30 23.83 7.72 -22.61
N ARG A 31 23.89 7.54 -21.28
CA ARG A 31 23.85 6.22 -20.64
C ARG A 31 22.57 5.42 -20.93
N TYR A 32 21.43 6.11 -21.04
CA TYR A 32 20.11 5.47 -21.16
C TYR A 32 19.38 5.75 -22.49
N GLY A 33 20.06 6.38 -23.46
CA GLY A 33 19.54 6.58 -24.82
C GLY A 33 18.44 7.64 -24.95
N PHE A 34 18.47 8.70 -24.13
CA PHE A 34 17.53 9.81 -24.19
C PHE A 34 18.01 10.96 -25.08
N ASP A 35 17.09 11.83 -25.53
CA ASP A 35 17.43 13.07 -26.23
C ASP A 35 18.11 14.07 -25.27
N PRO A 36 19.40 14.42 -25.47
CA PRO A 36 20.10 15.36 -24.60
C PRO A 36 19.46 16.76 -24.53
N ARG A 37 18.63 17.13 -25.52
CA ARG A 37 17.93 18.44 -25.56
C ARG A 37 16.62 18.44 -24.81
N ARG A 38 16.11 17.28 -24.38
CA ARG A 38 14.83 17.13 -23.69
C ARG A 38 15.02 16.40 -22.37
N PRO A 39 15.42 17.12 -21.30
CA PRO A 39 15.45 16.58 -19.96
C PRO A 39 14.11 15.96 -19.59
N VAL A 40 14.15 14.75 -19.05
CA VAL A 40 12.98 14.10 -18.46
C VAL A 40 13.27 13.71 -17.03
N GLN A 41 12.21 13.68 -16.23
CA GLN A 41 12.26 13.20 -14.85
C GLN A 41 11.05 12.30 -14.59
N TRP A 42 11.21 11.39 -13.65
CA TRP A 42 10.11 10.58 -13.14
C TRP A 42 9.88 11.00 -11.70
N GLU A 43 8.87 11.84 -11.51
CA GLU A 43 8.38 12.17 -10.19
C GLU A 43 7.42 11.07 -9.77
N VAL A 44 7.79 10.33 -8.72
CA VAL A 44 6.84 9.48 -8.02
C VAL A 44 6.22 10.38 -6.97
N GLU A 45 5.12 11.04 -7.32
CA GLU A 45 4.29 11.60 -6.27
C GLU A 45 3.86 10.44 -5.38
N ALA A 46 4.05 10.61 -4.07
CA ALA A 46 3.53 9.64 -3.13
C ALA A 46 2.01 9.66 -3.28
N LEU A 47 1.43 8.54 -3.70
CA LEU A 47 -0.02 8.39 -3.70
C LEU A 47 -0.52 8.74 -2.29
N GLU A 48 -1.61 9.50 -2.25
CA GLU A 48 -2.31 9.74 -0.99
C GLU A 48 -2.55 8.41 -0.28
N PRO A 49 -2.34 8.31 1.05
CA PRO A 49 -2.43 7.04 1.75
C PRO A 49 -3.76 6.30 1.51
N ALA A 50 -4.86 7.03 1.42
CA ALA A 50 -6.18 6.49 1.12
C ALA A 50 -6.27 5.93 -0.32
N GLU A 51 -5.61 6.57 -1.28
CA GLU A 51 -5.57 6.13 -2.67
C GLU A 51 -4.75 4.85 -2.81
N LEU A 52 -3.58 4.81 -2.17
CA LEU A 52 -2.75 3.61 -2.13
C LEU A 52 -3.50 2.45 -1.50
N GLN A 53 -4.18 2.68 -0.37
CA GLN A 53 -4.98 1.66 0.29
C GLN A 53 -6.09 1.14 -0.63
N ARG A 54 -6.81 2.02 -1.33
CA ARG A 54 -7.87 1.62 -2.26
C ARG A 54 -7.33 0.73 -3.38
N LEU A 55 -6.22 1.13 -4.00
CA LEU A 55 -5.61 0.37 -5.11
C LEU A 55 -5.13 -1.00 -4.64
N VAL A 56 -4.50 -1.08 -3.47
CA VAL A 56 -4.04 -2.36 -2.91
C VAL A 56 -5.22 -3.27 -2.59
N LEU A 57 -6.25 -2.76 -1.93
CA LEU A 57 -7.44 -3.56 -1.61
C LEU A 57 -8.13 -4.07 -2.87
N ALA A 58 -8.32 -3.22 -3.88
CA ALA A 58 -8.91 -3.60 -5.16
C ALA A 58 -8.07 -4.65 -5.91
N ALA A 59 -6.73 -4.57 -5.83
CA ALA A 59 -5.86 -5.56 -6.45
C ALA A 59 -5.89 -6.92 -5.74
N VAL A 60 -6.12 -6.95 -4.42
CA VAL A 60 -6.17 -8.18 -3.62
C VAL A 60 -7.56 -8.82 -3.64
N ASP A 61 -8.63 -8.04 -3.79
CA ASP A 61 -10.03 -8.49 -3.76
C ASP A 61 -10.31 -9.76 -4.59
N PRO A 62 -9.82 -9.91 -5.85
CA PRO A 62 -10.08 -11.11 -6.65
C PRO A 62 -9.44 -12.39 -6.11
N TYR A 63 -8.48 -12.28 -5.19
CA TYR A 63 -7.77 -13.40 -4.59
C TYR A 63 -8.37 -13.81 -3.23
N ILE A 64 -9.39 -13.11 -2.75
CA ILE A 64 -10.07 -13.39 -1.49
C ILE A 64 -11.23 -14.35 -1.74
N ASP A 65 -11.21 -15.50 -1.06
CA ASP A 65 -12.38 -16.36 -0.96
C ASP A 65 -13.37 -15.74 0.04
N GLY A 66 -14.44 -15.14 -0.49
CA GLY A 66 -15.46 -14.45 0.29
C GLY A 66 -16.22 -15.37 1.26
N ASP A 67 -16.40 -16.65 0.91
CA ASP A 67 -17.09 -17.61 1.76
C ASP A 67 -16.22 -18.02 2.96
N VAL A 68 -14.92 -18.21 2.73
CA VAL A 68 -13.95 -18.45 3.81
C VAL A 68 -13.89 -17.23 4.72
N LEU A 69 -13.78 -16.02 4.15
CA LEU A 69 -13.72 -14.78 4.92
C LEU A 69 -14.96 -14.60 5.80
N ALA A 70 -16.17 -14.77 5.23
CA ALA A 70 -17.42 -14.63 5.98
C ALA A 70 -17.52 -15.62 7.15
N ARG A 71 -17.08 -16.87 6.96
CA ARG A 71 -17.04 -17.87 8.05
C ARG A 71 -16.07 -17.48 9.16
N GLN A 72 -14.90 -16.94 8.83
CA GLN A 72 -13.94 -16.50 9.85
C GLN A 72 -14.47 -15.31 10.64
N VAL A 73 -15.06 -14.31 9.97
CA VAL A 73 -15.69 -13.16 10.64
C VAL A 73 -16.79 -13.63 11.60
N ALA A 74 -17.67 -14.54 11.17
CA ALA A 74 -18.72 -15.06 12.04
C ALA A 74 -18.16 -15.81 13.26
N ARG A 75 -17.05 -16.55 13.09
CA ARG A 75 -16.37 -17.23 14.19
C ARG A 75 -15.75 -16.25 15.18
N GLU A 76 -15.07 -15.21 14.68
CA GLU A 76 -14.47 -14.18 15.53
C GLU A 76 -15.53 -13.44 16.35
N GLU A 77 -16.67 -13.09 15.75
CA GLU A 77 -17.79 -12.46 16.47
C GLU A 77 -18.35 -13.37 17.58
N GLN A 78 -18.46 -14.68 17.34
CA GLN A 78 -18.86 -15.63 18.37
C GLN A 78 -17.84 -15.71 19.51
N GLN A 79 -16.55 -15.75 19.17
CA GLN A 79 -15.47 -15.78 20.17
C GLN A 79 -15.42 -14.50 20.99
N ARG A 80 -15.61 -13.33 20.36
CA ARG A 80 -15.67 -12.04 21.03
C ARG A 80 -16.79 -12.01 22.06
N ARG A 81 -18.00 -12.43 21.67
CA ARG A 81 -19.15 -12.51 22.59
C ARG A 81 -18.90 -13.46 23.77
N ALA A 82 -18.33 -14.63 23.51
CA ALA A 82 -18.00 -15.59 24.56
C ALA A 82 -16.96 -15.03 25.53
N LEU A 83 -15.97 -14.29 25.03
CA LEU A 83 -14.97 -13.63 25.84
C LEU A 83 -15.57 -12.49 26.69
N GLU A 84 -16.40 -11.64 26.09
CA GLU A 84 -17.12 -10.57 26.79
C GLU A 84 -18.00 -11.11 27.91
N GLU A 85 -18.74 -12.19 27.65
CA GLU A 85 -19.57 -12.86 28.65
C GLU A 85 -18.74 -13.51 29.76
N PHE A 86 -17.60 -14.13 29.41
CA PHE A 86 -16.66 -14.66 30.38
C PHE A 86 -16.08 -13.57 31.30
N VAL A 87 -15.59 -12.48 30.72
CA VAL A 87 -15.04 -11.33 31.46
C VAL A 87 -16.10 -10.70 32.36
N GLY A 88 -17.33 -10.53 31.86
CA GLY A 88 -18.45 -10.00 32.64
C GLY A 88 -18.79 -10.88 33.86
N ARG A 89 -18.85 -12.20 33.69
CA ARG A 89 -19.06 -13.14 34.80
C ARG A 89 -17.91 -13.15 35.80
N TRP A 90 -16.66 -13.07 35.31
CA TRP A 90 -15.48 -13.02 36.17
C TRP A 90 -15.45 -11.77 37.05
N GLY A 91 -15.75 -10.60 36.46
CA GLY A 91 -15.88 -9.34 37.20
C GLY A 91 -16.96 -9.40 38.29
N ALA A 92 -18.15 -9.90 37.95
CA ALA A 92 -19.26 -10.04 38.90
C ALA A 92 -18.95 -11.04 40.04
N ALA A 93 -18.18 -12.09 39.78
CA ALA A 93 -17.76 -13.05 40.80
C ALA A 93 -16.67 -12.51 41.74
N SER A 94 -15.80 -11.61 41.25
CA SER A 94 -14.77 -10.95 42.07
C SER A 94 -15.31 -9.84 42.98
N GLU A 95 -16.57 -9.41 42.80
CA GLU A 95 -17.25 -8.37 43.59
C GLU A 95 -18.28 -8.94 44.61
N GLY A 96 -18.33 -10.28 44.81
CA GLY A 96 -19.21 -10.94 45.79
C GLY A 96 -18.83 -10.67 47.27
N PRO A 97 -19.81 -10.71 48.20
CA PRO A 97 -19.88 -9.81 49.36
C PRO A 97 -18.88 -10.10 50.47
N ALA A 98 -18.42 -9.02 51.11
CA ALA A 98 -17.60 -9.01 52.33
C ALA A 98 -18.33 -9.62 53.55
#